data_AF-A0AA38LHA3-F1
#
_entry.id   AF-A0AA38LHA3-F1
#
_cell.length_a   1.000
_cell.length_b   1.000
_cell.length_c   1.000
_cell.angle_alpha   90.00
_cell.angle_beta   90.00
_cell.angle_gamma   90.00
#
_symmetry.space_group_name_H-M   'P 1'
#
loop_
_entity.id
_entity.type
_entity.pdbx_description
1 polymer ?
#
loop_
_entity_poly.entity_id
_entity_poly.type
_entity_poly.pdbx_seq_one_letter_code
_entity_poly.pdbx_strand_id
1 'polypeptide(L)' 'VEQLHKIFKLCGSPSEDYWRKSKLPHATIFKPQQPYRRCVAETFKDFPPSALALMEVLLAIEPADRGTAAAALKSD' A
#
# COMPACT_ATOMS: atom_id res chain seq x y z
N VAL A 1 -7.49 13.96 -6.16
CA VAL A 1 -6.22 14.08 -5.40
C VAL A 1 -6.36 13.56 -3.97
N GLU A 2 -7.47 13.82 -3.27
CA GLU A 2 -7.64 13.46 -1.84
C GLU A 2 -7.52 11.95 -1.55
N GLN A 3 -8.04 11.08 -2.43
CA GLN A 3 -8.04 9.65 -2.18
C GLN A 3 -6.63 9.03 -2.19
N LEU A 4 -5.76 9.42 -3.13
CA LEU A 4 -4.39 8.92 -3.16
C LEU A 4 -3.60 9.35 -1.92
N HIS A 5 -3.83 10.56 -1.42
CA HIS A 5 -3.24 11.00 -0.16
C HIS A 5 -3.71 10.16 1.02
N LYS A 6 -5.00 9.81 1.09
CA LYS A 6 -5.52 8.91 2.14
C LYS A 6 -4.88 7.52 2.05
N ILE A 7 -4.75 6.97 0.84
CA ILE A 7 -4.09 5.67 0.61
C ILE A 7 -2.63 5.73 1.05
N PHE A 8 -1.86 6.75 0.63
CA PHE A 8 -0.43 6.82 0.97
C PHE A 8 -0.18 7.06 2.46
N LYS A 9 -1.05 7.80 3.16
CA LYS A 9 -0.96 7.97 4.61
C LYS A 9 -1.11 6.65 5.38
N LEU A 10 -1.87 5.70 4.83
CA LEU A 10 -2.07 4.39 5.46
C LEU A 10 -1.03 3.37 4.97
N CYS A 11 -0.94 3.18 3.66
CA CYS A 11 -0.18 2.09 3.05
C CYS A 11 1.30 2.45 2.81
N GLY A 12 1.69 3.71 3.02
CA GLY A 12 3.02 4.25 2.71
C GLY A 12 3.07 4.90 1.32
N SER A 13 4.13 5.68 1.08
CA SER A 13 4.38 6.25 -0.26
C SER A 13 4.99 5.25 -1.22
N PRO A 14 4.63 5.28 -2.52
CA PRO A 14 5.26 4.44 -3.53
C PRO A 14 6.75 4.75 -3.70
N SER A 15 7.51 3.75 -4.15
CA SER A 15 8.92 3.92 -4.48
C SER A 15 9.14 4.85 -5.69
N GLU A 16 10.35 5.37 -5.85
CA GLU A 16 10.72 6.13 -7.05
C GLU A 16 10.54 5.32 -8.33
N ASP A 17 10.83 4.02 -8.28
CA ASP A 17 10.67 3.12 -9.42
C ASP A 17 9.21 2.91 -9.79
N TYR A 18 8.30 2.86 -8.80
CA TYR A 18 6.87 2.88 -9.06
C TYR A 18 6.49 4.12 -9.85
N TRP A 19 6.92 5.31 -9.42
CA TRP A 19 6.58 6.55 -10.12
C TRP A 19 7.10 6.60 -11.55
N ARG A 20 8.34 6.12 -11.79
CA ARG A 20 8.92 6.03 -13.15
C ARG A 20 8.16 5.07 -14.05
N LYS A 21 7.72 3.93 -13.52
CA LYS A 21 6.99 2.89 -14.28
C LYS A 21 5.50 3.21 -14.39
N SER A 22 4.97 4.02 -13.48
CA SER A 22 3.54 4.33 -13.44
C SER A 22 3.12 5.10 -14.69
N LYS A 23 2.07 4.62 -15.36
CA LYS A 23 1.43 5.34 -16.47
C LYS A 23 0.40 6.36 -15.97
N LEU A 24 0.58 6.86 -14.74
CA LEU A 24 -0.38 7.76 -14.12
C LEU A 24 -0.31 9.12 -14.82
N PRO A 25 -1.41 9.61 -15.41
CA PRO A 25 -1.45 10.97 -15.93
C PRO A 25 -1.17 11.93 -14.80
N HIS A 26 -0.26 12.89 -15.02
CA HIS A 26 0.13 13.90 -14.02
C HIS A 26 0.71 13.32 -12.71
N ALA A 27 1.52 12.25 -12.79
CA ALA A 27 2.18 11.63 -11.64
C ALA A 27 2.87 12.62 -10.68
N THR A 28 3.45 13.71 -11.19
CA THR A 28 4.09 14.78 -10.39
C THR A 28 3.14 15.51 -9.45
N ILE A 29 1.85 15.61 -9.77
CA ILE A 29 0.82 16.24 -8.92
C ILE A 29 0.44 15.31 -7.74
N PHE A 30 0.58 14.00 -7.93
CA PHE A 30 0.20 13.00 -6.94
C PHE A 30 1.34 12.56 -6.05
N LYS A 31 2.59 12.78 -6.47
CA LYS A 31 3.77 12.46 -5.68
C LYS A 31 3.84 13.38 -4.45
N PRO A 32 3.78 12.83 -3.22
CA PRO A 32 3.84 13.65 -2.02
C PRO A 32 5.23 14.28 -1.89
N GLN A 33 5.29 15.50 -1.34
CA GLN A 33 6.56 16.18 -1.10
C GLN A 33 7.45 15.44 -0.10
N GLN A 34 6.82 14.83 0.91
CA GLN A 34 7.49 13.98 1.89
C GLN A 34 6.90 12.57 1.84
N PRO A 35 7.73 11.52 1.76
CA PRO A 35 7.24 10.15 1.81
C PRO A 35 6.51 9.86 3.12
N TYR A 36 5.31 9.32 3.01
CA TYR A 36 4.58 8.74 4.13
C TYR A 36 5.16 7.38 4.50
N ARG A 37 5.35 7.16 5.80
CA ARG A 37 5.58 5.83 6.37
C ARG A 37 4.30 4.99 6.26
N ARG A 38 4.46 3.69 6.03
CA ARG A 38 3.38 2.71 6.12
C ARG A 38 2.96 2.50 7.57
N CYS A 39 1.65 2.52 7.82
CA CYS A 39 1.06 2.47 9.16
C CYS A 39 -0.08 1.43 9.28
N VAL A 40 -0.12 0.40 8.43
CA VAL A 40 -1.21 -0.60 8.40
C VAL A 40 -1.26 -1.39 9.71
N ALA A 41 -0.14 -1.99 10.12
CA ALA A 41 -0.01 -2.67 11.41
C ALA A 41 -0.43 -1.81 12.61
N GLU A 42 0.01 -0.55 12.67
CA GLU A 42 -0.31 0.35 13.77
C GLU A 42 -1.80 0.76 13.77
N THR A 43 -2.39 0.92 12.59
CA THR A 43 -3.81 1.33 12.43
C THR A 43 -4.76 0.19 12.78
N PHE A 44 -4.41 -1.06 12.43
CA PHE A 44 -5.25 -2.24 12.62
C PHE A 44 -4.69 -3.20 13.68
N LYS A 45 -3.92 -2.68 14.65
CA LYS A 45 -3.25 -3.45 15.71
C LYS A 45 -4.19 -4.31 16.56
N ASP A 46 -5.48 -3.95 16.60
CA ASP A 46 -6.50 -4.64 17.39
C ASP A 46 -7.12 -5.82 16.62
N PHE A 47 -6.71 -6.06 15.37
CA PHE A 47 -7.15 -7.22 14.59
C PHE A 47 -6.37 -8.48 14.96
N PRO A 48 -6.93 -9.68 14.70
CA PRO A 48 -6.18 -10.92 14.84
C PRO A 48 -4.87 -10.88 14.04
N PRO A 49 -3.77 -11.45 14.55
CA PRO A 49 -2.47 -11.43 13.86
C PRO A 49 -2.52 -11.99 12.43
N SER A 50 -3.29 -13.04 12.18
CA SER A 50 -3.47 -13.62 10.83
C SER A 50 -4.16 -12.66 9.86
N ALA A 51 -5.21 -11.98 10.32
CA ALA A 51 -5.89 -10.94 9.54
C ALA A 51 -4.96 -9.76 9.24
N LEU A 52 -4.17 -9.33 10.23
CA LEU A 52 -3.19 -8.26 10.05
C LEU A 52 -2.10 -8.65 9.04
N ALA A 53 -1.56 -9.87 9.13
CA ALA A 53 -0.57 -10.37 8.18
C ALA A 53 -1.12 -10.43 6.74
N LEU A 54 -2.38 -10.86 6.57
CA LEU A 54 -3.04 -10.85 5.26
C LEU A 54 -3.24 -9.42 4.74
N MET A 55 -3.70 -8.50 5.58
CA MET A 55 -3.87 -7.08 5.21
C MET A 55 -2.54 -6.42 4.82
N GLU A 56 -1.44 -6.79 5.49
CA GLU A 56 -0.12 -6.27 5.15
C GLU A 56 0.26 -6.57 3.69
N VAL A 57 -0.04 -7.79 3.23
CA VAL A 57 0.17 -8.21 1.83
C VAL A 57 -0.82 -7.53 0.90
N LEU A 58 -2.13 -7.64 1.17
CA LEU A 58 -3.18 -7.17 0.24
C LEU A 58 -3.18 -5.65 0.04
N LEU A 59 -2.70 -4.89 1.02
CA LEU A 59 -2.62 -3.42 0.97
C LEU A 59 -1.22 -2.92 0.57
N ALA A 60 -0.40 -3.75 -0.07
CA ALA A 60 0.87 -3.31 -0.66
C ALA A 60 0.64 -2.26 -1.76
N ILE A 61 1.45 -1.19 -1.71
CA ILE A 61 1.45 -0.14 -2.75
C ILE A 61 1.99 -0.69 -4.06
N GLU A 62 3.09 -1.43 -3.99
CA GLU A 62 3.71 -2.08 -5.13
C GLU A 62 2.82 -3.25 -5.59
N PRO A 63 2.35 -3.27 -6.85
CA PRO A 63 1.47 -4.33 -7.33
C PRO A 63 2.11 -5.72 -7.30
N ALA A 64 3.44 -5.80 -7.45
CA ALA A 64 4.19 -7.05 -7.41
C ALA A 64 4.17 -7.70 -6.01
N ASP A 65 4.03 -6.89 -4.96
CA ASP A 65 4.07 -7.35 -3.56
C ASP A 65 2.66 -7.70 -3.03
N ARG A 66 1.59 -7.37 -3.77
CA ARG A 66 0.20 -7.52 -3.31
C ARG A 66 -0.28 -8.97 -3.21
N GLY A 67 0.51 -9.93 -3.67
CA GLY A 67 0.12 -11.33 -3.74
C GLY A 67 -1.02 -11.60 -4.72
N THR A 68 -1.56 -12.82 -4.69
CA THR A 68 -2.66 -13.25 -5.57
C THR A 68 -3.83 -13.76 -4.75
N ALA A 69 -5.02 -13.84 -5.36
CA ALA A 69 -6.19 -14.45 -4.72
C ALA A 69 -5.91 -15.89 -4.25
N ALA A 70 -5.18 -16.67 -5.04
CA ALA A 70 -4.81 -18.05 -4.67
C ALA A 70 -3.84 -18.11 -3.47
N ALA A 71 -2.97 -17.11 -3.31
CA ALA A 71 -2.10 -17.01 -2.14
C ALA A 71 -2.88 -16.58 -0.89
N ALA A 72 -3.83 -15.63 -1.04
CA ALA A 72 -4.69 -15.17 0.05
C ALA A 72 -5.59 -16.29 0.60
N LEU A 73 -6.08 -17.21 -0.24
CA LEU A 73 -6.84 -18.38 0.24
C LEU A 73 -6.00 -19.35 1.08
N LYS A 74 -4.68 -19.21 1.10
CA LYS A 74 -3.74 -20.03 1.86
C LYS A 74 -3.10 -19.27 3.03
N SER A 75 -3.55 -18.05 3.32
CA SER A 75 -3.09 -17.32 4.50
C SER A 75 -3.86 -17.83 5.72
N ASP A 76 -3.20 -18.64 6.53
CA ASP A 76 -3.70 -19.08 7.84
C ASP A 76 -3.20 -18.16 8.97
#